data_AF-A0A352JB30-F1
#
_entry.id   AF-A0A352JB30-F1
#
_cell.length_a   1.000
_cell.length_b   1.000
_cell.length_c   1.000
_cell.angle_alpha   90.00
_cell.angle_beta   90.00
_cell.angle_gamma   90.00
#
_symmetry.space_group_name_H-M   'P 1'
#
loop_
_entity.id
_entity.type
_entity.pdbx_description
1 polymer ?
#
loop_
_entity_poly.entity_id
_entity_poly.type
_entity_poly.pdbx_seq_one_letter_code
_entity_poly.pdbx_strand_id
1 'polypeptide(L)' 'MGESKRRKEVLGENYGRSEPIASWIPFLTKGKADAFVKVSTQAAWYGIGITVAIWVTIRFIGPAFGWWHLAD' A
#
# COMPACT_ATOMS: atom_id res chain seq x y z
N MET A 1 26.19 17.73 13.68
CA MET A 1 26.55 17.04 12.41
C MET A 1 27.48 15.82 12.57
N GLY A 2 27.98 15.47 13.78
CA GLY A 2 28.94 14.35 13.96
C GLY A 2 28.33 12.95 14.10
N GLU A 3 27.16 12.83 14.73
CA GLU A 3 26.48 11.54 14.98
C GLU A 3 26.23 10.74 13.69
N SER A 4 25.81 11.40 12.62
CA SER A 4 25.53 10.74 11.34
C SER A 4 26.79 10.17 10.68
N LYS A 5 27.95 10.86 10.80
CA LYS A 5 29.25 10.38 10.30
C LYS A 5 29.78 9.24 11.16
N ARG A 6 29.63 9.33 12.48
CA ARG A 6 30.03 8.28 13.43
C ARG A 6 29.23 7.00 13.23
N ARG A 7 27.92 7.11 12.99
CA ARG A 7 27.06 5.97 12.62
C ARG A 7 27.43 5.36 11.27
N LYS A 8 27.86 6.17 10.29
CA LYS A 8 28.40 5.69 9.00
C LYS A 8 29.67 4.87 9.19
N GLU A 9 30.61 5.34 10.01
CA GLU A 9 31.87 4.64 10.28
C GLU A 9 31.64 3.32 11.03
N VAL A 10 30.72 3.29 12.01
CA VAL A 10 30.41 2.07 12.79
C VAL A 10 29.66 1.03 11.95
N LEU A 11 28.74 1.46 11.09
CA LEU A 11 27.92 0.55 10.27
C LEU A 11 28.59 0.16 8.94
N GLY A 12 29.58 0.91 8.46
CA GLY A 12 30.35 0.61 7.25
C GLY A 12 29.46 0.31 6.05
N GLU A 13 29.70 -0.83 5.40
CA GLU A 13 28.92 -1.32 4.24
C GLU A 13 27.45 -1.65 4.56
N ASN A 14 27.08 -1.74 5.84
CA ASN A 14 25.72 -1.96 6.28
C ASN A 14 24.94 -0.65 6.49
N TYR A 15 25.62 0.51 6.40
CA TYR A 15 24.95 1.80 6.51
C TYR A 15 23.97 2.01 5.34
N GLY A 16 22.67 2.01 5.65
CA GLY A 16 21.61 2.14 4.64
C GLY A 16 21.05 0.80 4.14
N ARG A 17 21.54 -0.35 4.63
CA ARG A 17 20.86 -1.65 4.41
C ARG A 17 19.63 -1.77 5.29
N SER A 18 18.58 -2.36 4.74
CA SER A 18 17.32 -2.60 5.46
C SER A 18 17.52 -3.67 6.51
N GLU A 19 17.61 -3.26 7.78
CA GLU A 19 17.72 -4.18 8.92
C GLU A 19 16.46 -5.05 9.04
N PRO A 20 16.62 -6.35 9.36
CA PRO A 20 15.50 -7.20 9.75
C PRO A 20 14.75 -6.59 10.94
N ILE A 21 13.42 -6.62 10.93
CA ILE A 21 12.60 -6.05 12.01
C ILE A 21 12.83 -6.81 13.33
N ALA A 22 13.15 -8.11 13.24
CA ALA A 22 13.54 -8.94 14.38
C ALA A 22 14.46 -10.09 13.95
N SER A 23 15.44 -10.44 14.78
CA SER A 23 16.49 -11.44 14.49
C SER A 23 15.96 -12.86 14.24
N TRP A 24 14.78 -13.19 14.79
CA TRP A 24 14.13 -14.49 14.63
C TRP A 24 13.31 -14.62 13.34
N ILE A 25 13.11 -13.52 12.59
CA ILE A 25 12.35 -13.48 11.34
C ILE A 25 13.16 -12.71 10.27
N PRO A 26 14.22 -13.33 9.71
CA PRO A 26 15.11 -12.67 8.77
C PRO A 26 14.47 -12.33 7.42
N PHE A 27 13.31 -12.92 7.09
CA PHE A 27 12.60 -12.66 5.82
C PHE A 27 11.80 -11.34 5.82
N LEU A 28 11.41 -10.84 7.00
CA LEU A 28 10.70 -9.57 7.20
C LEU A 28 11.70 -8.45 7.50
N THR A 29 12.29 -7.91 6.43
CA THR A 29 13.09 -6.68 6.48
C THR A 29 12.20 -5.45 6.52
N LYS A 30 12.59 -4.40 7.25
CA LYS A 30 11.80 -3.16 7.39
C LYS A 30 11.30 -2.62 6.05
N GLY A 31 12.14 -2.67 5.02
CA GLY A 31 11.81 -2.21 3.67
C GLY A 31 10.70 -3.00 2.98
N LYS A 32 10.53 -4.29 3.31
CA LYS A 32 9.43 -5.10 2.76
C LYS A 32 8.10 -4.81 3.45
N ALA A 33 8.13 -4.49 4.74
CA ALA A 33 6.92 -4.10 5.46
C ALA A 33 6.39 -2.74 4.96
N ASP A 34 7.26 -1.74 4.77
CA ASP A 34 6.87 -0.46 4.17
C ASP A 34 6.30 -0.62 2.76
N ALA A 35 6.95 -1.45 1.93
CA ALA A 35 6.46 -1.75 0.59
C ALA A 35 5.09 -2.45 0.62
N PHE A 36 4.88 -3.39 1.54
CA PHE A 36 3.60 -4.07 1.71
C PHE A 36 2.48 -3.11 2.12
N VAL A 37 2.73 -2.27 3.13
CA VAL A 37 1.75 -1.26 3.59
C VAL A 37 1.41 -0.27 2.48
N LYS A 38 2.41 0.16 1.70
CA LYS A 38 2.19 1.05 0.56
C LYS A 38 1.30 0.40 -0.49
N VAL A 39 1.60 -0.84 -0.88
CA VAL A 39 0.81 -1.57 -1.88
C VAL A 39 -0.61 -1.86 -1.38
N SER A 40 -0.77 -2.28 -0.13
CA SER A 40 -2.09 -2.58 0.44
C SER A 40 -2.94 -1.33 0.57
N THR A 41 -2.34 -0.20 0.97
CA THR A 41 -3.05 1.09 1.03
C THR A 41 -3.49 1.53 -0.36
N GLN A 42 -2.62 1.40 -1.36
CA GLN A 42 -2.98 1.72 -2.74
C GLN A 42 -4.10 0.80 -3.27
N ALA A 43 -4.03 -0.50 -2.97
CA ALA A 43 -5.07 -1.46 -3.31
C ALA A 43 -6.42 -1.15 -2.64
N ALA A 44 -6.42 -0.69 -1.39
CA ALA A 44 -7.63 -0.28 -0.69
C ALA A 44 -8.34 0.88 -1.40
N TRP A 45 -7.57 1.87 -1.87
CA TRP A 45 -8.13 2.98 -2.66
C TRP A 45 -8.74 2.52 -3.98
N TYR A 46 -8.11 1.57 -4.68
CA TYR A 46 -8.71 0.97 -5.87
C TYR A 46 -10.00 0.20 -5.53
N GLY A 47 -10.02 -0.55 -4.44
CA GLY A 47 -11.20 -1.27 -3.98
C GLY A 47 -12.38 -0.31 -3.75
N ILE A 48 -12.15 0.77 -3.01
CA ILE A 48 -13.16 1.82 -2.77
C ILE A 48 -13.63 2.42 -4.10
N GLY A 49 -12.69 2.79 -4.98
CA GLY A 49 -13.01 3.36 -6.29
C GLY A 49 -13.86 2.43 -7.16
N ILE A 50 -13.54 1.13 -7.18
CA ILE A 50 -14.30 0.12 -7.91
C ILE A 50 -15.70 -0.05 -7.31
N THR A 51 -15.82 -0.14 -5.98
CA THR A 51 -17.14 -0.26 -5.33
C THR A 51 -18.03 0.93 -5.67
N VAL A 52 -17.49 2.15 -5.62
CA VAL A 52 -18.23 3.36 -5.99
C VAL A 52 -18.58 3.36 -7.48
N ALA A 53 -17.64 3.01 -8.35
CA ALA A 53 -17.88 2.94 -9.79
C ALA A 53 -18.98 1.95 -10.16
N ILE A 54 -18.97 0.75 -9.56
CA ILE A 54 -20.00 -0.27 -9.74
C ILE A 54 -21.35 0.26 -9.22
N TRP A 55 -21.37 0.85 -8.03
CA TRP A 55 -22.59 1.41 -7.47
C TRP A 55 -23.21 2.50 -8.36
N VAL A 56 -22.39 3.43 -8.87
CA VAL A 56 -22.83 4.47 -9.80
C VAL A 56 -23.34 3.86 -11.11
N THR A 57 -22.61 2.86 -11.63
CA THR A 57 -22.99 2.17 -12.87
C THR A 57 -24.35 1.50 -12.74
N ILE A 58 -24.58 0.78 -11.62
CA ILE A 58 -25.85 0.11 -11.33
C ILE A 58 -26.98 1.11 -11.16
N ARG A 59 -26.74 2.21 -10.43
CA ARG A 59 -27.80 3.11 -9.99
C ARG A 59 -28.16 4.19 -11.01
N PHE A 60 -27.22 4.61 -11.84
CA PHE A 60 -27.40 5.73 -12.78
C PHE A 60 -27.16 5.34 -14.22
N ILE A 61 -26.03 4.73 -14.56
CA ILE A 61 -25.68 4.41 -15.95
C ILE A 61 -26.68 3.40 -16.52
N GLY A 62 -26.85 2.24 -15.87
CA GLY A 62 -27.78 1.21 -16.33
C GLY A 62 -29.20 1.73 -16.58
N PRO A 63 -29.83 2.41 -15.62
CA PRO A 63 -31.16 3.00 -15.82
C PRO A 63 -31.20 4.10 -16.88
N ALA A 64 -30.18 4.97 -16.96
CA ALA A 64 -30.14 6.05 -17.95
C ALA A 64 -30.00 5.52 -19.40
N PHE A 65 -29.30 4.40 -19.57
CA PHE A 65 -29.18 3.71 -20.86
C PHE A 65 -30.28 2.67 -21.10
N GLY A 66 -31.22 2.50 -20.16
CA GLY A 66 -32.34 1.56 -20.28
C GLY A 66 -31.96 0.08 -20.20
N TRP A 67 -30.79 -0.25 -19.64
CA TRP A 67 -30.36 -1.65 -19.48
C TRP A 67 -31.17 -2.41 -18.43
N TRP A 68 -31.62 -1.73 -17.38
CA TRP A 68 -32.53 -2.25 -16.35
C TRP A 68 -33.25 -1.11 -15.64
N HIS A 69 -34.36 -1.46 -14.99
CA HIS A 69 -35.06 -0.58 -14.08
C HIS A 69 -34.82 -1.03 -12.64
N LEU A 70 -34.79 -0.08 -11.72
CA LEU A 70 -34.73 -0.38 -10.29
C LEU A 70 -36.10 -0.88 -9.88
N ALA A 71 -36.13 -2.02 -9.18
CA ALA A 71 -37.34 -2.49 -8.54
C ALA A 71 -37.61 -1.55 -7.35
N ASP A 72 -38.80 -0.95 -7.34
CA ASP A 72 -39.30 -0.12 -6.25
C ASP A 72 -39.56 -0.95 -4.98
#